data_AF-A0A7C3NL59-F1
#
_entry.id   AF-A0A7C3NL59-F1
#
_cell.length_a   1.000
_cell.length_b   1.000
_cell.length_c   1.000
_cell.angle_alpha   90.00
_cell.angle_beta   90.00
_cell.angle_gamma   90.00
#
_symmetry.space_group_name_H-M   'P 1'
#
loop_
_entity.id
_entity.type
_entity.pdbx_description
1 polymer ?
#
loop_
_entity_poly.entity_id
_entity_poly.type
_entity_poly.pdbx_seq_one_letter_code
_entity_poly.pdbx_strand_id
1 'polypeptide(L)'
;MHATRGKPEKLLYEAARRYVETHDPAVKSVIDQLSLQLADQRQLSVLEDAVARCRDEDMRTKEVDGALKFLEERTRAIGVFELFRSALNIENDENRCQALTNALEEIRFVLETNSYHALRI
;
A
#
# COMPACT_ATOMS: atom_id res chain seq x y z
N MET A 1 -7.94 6.53 16.07
CA MET A 1 -8.40 7.67 15.25
C MET A 1 -7.74 7.59 13.88
N HIS A 2 -8.42 7.04 12.86
CA HIS A 2 -7.92 7.01 11.47
C HIS A 2 -8.63 8.11 10.66
N ALA A 3 -8.06 9.32 10.63
CA ALA A 3 -8.65 10.49 9.95
C ALA A 3 -8.12 10.74 8.53
N THR A 4 -7.36 9.82 7.94
CA THR A 4 -6.64 10.07 6.66
C THR A 4 -7.23 9.37 5.43
N ARG A 5 -8.11 8.37 5.58
CA ARG A 5 -8.63 7.59 4.43
C ARG A 5 -9.44 8.42 3.41
N GLY A 6 -10.17 9.46 3.84
CA GLY A 6 -11.07 10.22 2.94
C GLY A 6 -10.44 11.38 2.15
N LYS A 7 -9.18 11.75 2.42
CA LYS A 7 -8.55 12.93 1.78
C LYS A 7 -8.17 12.69 0.31
N PRO A 8 -7.47 11.61 -0.07
CA PRO A 8 -7.12 11.36 -1.48
C PRO A 8 -8.34 11.02 -2.35
N GLU A 9 -9.35 10.35 -1.80
CA GLU A 9 -10.61 10.04 -2.53
C GLU A 9 -11.37 11.30 -2.91
N LYS A 10 -11.49 12.25 -1.97
CA LYS A 10 -12.12 13.54 -2.21
C LYS A 10 -11.36 14.36 -3.26
N LEU A 11 -10.03 14.40 -3.16
CA LEU A 11 -9.19 15.10 -4.13
C LEU A 11 -9.29 14.47 -5.53
N LEU A 12 -9.37 13.14 -5.62
CA LEU A 12 -9.54 12.44 -6.89
C LEU A 12 -10.87 12.82 -7.55
N TYR A 13 -11.96 12.84 -6.77
CA TYR A 13 -13.27 13.24 -7.27
C TYR A 13 -13.29 14.69 -7.77
N GLU A 14 -12.69 15.62 -7.02
CA GLU A 14 -12.57 17.03 -7.42
C GLU A 14 -11.72 17.20 -8.69
N ALA A 15 -10.59 16.48 -8.79
CA ALA A 15 -9.75 16.50 -9.99
C ALA A 15 -10.48 15.91 -11.20
N ALA A 16 -11.18 14.78 -11.04
CA ALA A 16 -11.98 14.15 -12.09
C ALA A 16 -13.05 15.10 -12.63
N ARG A 17 -13.78 15.78 -11.74
CA ARG A 17 -14.76 16.79 -12.14
C ARG A 17 -14.12 17.92 -12.95
N ARG A 18 -13.01 18.47 -12.47
CA ARG A 18 -12.28 19.53 -13.17
C ARG A 18 -11.79 19.06 -14.55
N TYR A 19 -11.31 17.83 -14.68
CA TYR A 19 -10.86 17.30 -15.97
C TYR A 19 -12.00 17.19 -16.99
N VAL A 20 -13.20 16.77 -16.56
CA VAL A 20 -14.37 16.76 -17.45
C VAL A 20 -14.71 18.16 -17.96
N GLU A 21 -14.56 19.17 -17.11
CA GLU A 21 -14.85 20.57 -17.47
C GLU A 21 -13.75 21.18 -18.37
N THR A 22 -12.48 20.91 -18.09
CA THR A 22 -11.35 21.61 -18.75
C THR A 22 -10.59 20.80 -19.79
N HIS A 23 -10.70 19.47 -19.76
CA HIS A 23 -9.88 18.52 -20.52
C HIS A 23 -8.36 18.74 -20.37
N ASP A 24 -7.95 19.40 -19.28
CA ASP A 24 -6.56 19.78 -19.03
C ASP A 24 -5.69 18.54 -18.75
N PRO A 25 -4.67 18.25 -19.59
CA PRO A 25 -3.76 17.13 -19.38
C PRO A 25 -3.04 17.15 -18.03
N ALA A 26 -2.80 18.33 -17.44
CA ALA A 26 -2.19 18.44 -16.12
C ALA A 26 -3.12 17.89 -15.03
N VAL A 27 -4.43 18.13 -15.14
CA VAL A 27 -5.43 17.58 -14.21
C VAL A 27 -5.54 16.07 -14.37
N LYS A 28 -5.41 15.54 -15.60
CA LYS A 28 -5.33 14.10 -15.84
C LYS A 28 -4.15 13.45 -15.11
N SER A 29 -2.97 14.07 -15.18
CA SER A 29 -1.78 13.58 -14.47
C SER A 29 -2.03 13.49 -12.95
N VAL A 30 -2.71 14.49 -12.37
CA VAL A 30 -3.08 14.50 -10.95
C VAL A 30 -4.06 13.36 -10.62
N ILE A 31 -5.05 13.11 -11.48
CA ILE A 31 -5.99 11.98 -11.32
C ILE A 31 -5.24 10.64 -11.31
N ASP A 32 -4.31 10.46 -12.24
CA ASP A 32 -3.53 9.22 -12.36
C ASP A 32 -2.67 9.01 -11.11
N GLN A 33 -2.02 10.06 -10.60
CA GLN A 33 -1.24 10.02 -9.36
C GLN A 33 -2.10 9.69 -8.13
N LEU A 34 -3.24 10.36 -7.96
CA LEU A 34 -4.15 10.11 -6.84
C LEU A 34 -4.74 8.69 -6.89
N SER A 35 -5.06 8.20 -8.09
CA SER A 35 -5.56 6.84 -8.29
C SER A 35 -4.52 5.79 -7.89
N LEU A 36 -3.25 6.01 -8.24
CA LEU A 36 -2.15 5.15 -7.81
C LEU A 36 -1.96 5.19 -6.29
N GLN A 37 -1.99 6.37 -5.67
CA GLN A 37 -1.90 6.49 -4.21
C GLN A 37 -3.02 5.73 -3.48
N LEU A 38 -4.25 5.78 -4.00
CA LEU A 38 -5.36 5.02 -3.45
C LEU A 38 -5.17 3.51 -3.62
N ALA A 39 -4.63 3.07 -4.76
CA ALA A 39 -4.31 1.67 -4.97
C ALA A 39 -3.24 1.19 -3.97
N ASP A 40 -2.17 1.95 -3.79
CA ASP A 40 -1.10 1.67 -2.81
C ASP A 40 -1.71 1.56 -1.39
N GLN A 41 -2.58 2.50 -0.98
CA GLN A 41 -3.26 2.48 0.32
C GLN A 41 -4.18 1.26 0.50
N ARG A 42 -4.89 0.84 -0.55
CA ARG A 42 -5.77 -0.34 -0.52
C ARG A 42 -4.96 -1.61 -0.33
N GLN A 43 -3.85 -1.77 -1.06
CA GLN A 43 -3.00 -2.95 -0.90
C GLN A 43 -2.32 -2.97 0.46
N LEU A 44 -1.87 -1.82 0.96
CA LEU A 44 -1.33 -1.73 2.32
C LEU A 44 -2.37 -2.13 3.37
N SER A 45 -3.64 -1.74 3.17
CA SER A 45 -4.73 -2.12 4.07
C SER A 45 -4.98 -3.64 4.10
N VAL A 46 -4.73 -4.35 2.98
CA VAL A 46 -4.79 -5.82 2.94
C VAL A 46 -3.70 -6.42 3.84
N LEU A 47 -2.48 -5.88 3.78
CA LEU A 47 -1.38 -6.34 4.63
C LEU A 47 -1.64 -6.02 6.10
N GLU A 48 -2.17 -4.84 6.41
CA GLU A 48 -2.56 -4.45 7.77
C GLU A 48 -3.62 -5.39 8.36
N ASP A 49 -4.65 -5.71 7.58
CA ASP A 49 -5.68 -6.67 7.97
C ASP A 49 -5.10 -8.07 8.20
N ALA A 50 -4.17 -8.49 7.35
CA ALA A 50 -3.48 -9.76 7.54
C ALA A 50 -2.64 -9.79 8.83
N VAL A 51 -1.89 -8.73 9.13
CA VAL A 51 -1.15 -8.62 10.40
C VAL A 51 -2.11 -8.62 11.59
N ALA A 52 -3.28 -7.98 11.49
CA ALA A 52 -4.26 -7.96 12.57
C ALA A 52 -4.83 -9.36 12.89
N ARG A 53 -4.91 -10.25 11.89
CA ARG A 53 -5.50 -11.60 12.01
C ARG A 53 -4.46 -12.72 12.12
N CYS A 54 -3.17 -12.39 12.13
CA CYS A 54 -2.08 -13.37 12.04
C CYS A 54 -2.02 -14.42 13.16
N ARG A 55 -2.67 -14.13 14.31
CA ARG A 55 -2.73 -15.03 15.48
C ARG A 55 -3.81 -16.10 15.35
N ASP A 56 -4.86 -15.80 14.59
CA ASP A 56 -6.08 -16.60 14.56
C ASP A 56 -6.27 -17.30 13.21
N GLU A 57 -5.60 -16.82 12.17
CA GLU A 57 -5.81 -17.25 10.79
C GLU A 57 -4.49 -17.41 10.01
N ASP A 58 -4.52 -18.25 8.97
CA ASP A 58 -3.42 -18.40 8.03
C ASP A 58 -3.41 -17.25 7.01
N MET A 59 -2.36 -16.44 7.05
CA MET A 59 -2.21 -15.24 6.21
C MET A 59 -1.66 -15.52 4.82
N ARG A 60 -1.39 -16.79 4.47
CA ARG A 60 -0.91 -17.21 3.14
C ARG A 60 -2.07 -17.26 2.13
N THR A 61 -2.74 -16.13 1.98
CA THR A 61 -3.89 -15.97 1.09
C THR A 61 -3.46 -15.37 -0.25
N LYS A 62 -4.30 -15.54 -1.29
CA LYS A 62 -4.03 -14.95 -2.61
C LYS A 62 -4.11 -13.43 -2.58
N GLU A 63 -4.93 -12.89 -1.69
CA GLU A 63 -5.11 -11.47 -1.45
C GLU A 63 -3.82 -10.85 -0.90
N VAL A 64 -3.19 -11.48 0.09
CA VAL A 64 -1.91 -11.04 0.64
C VAL A 64 -0.80 -11.13 -0.39
N ASP A 65 -0.70 -12.25 -1.13
CA ASP A 65 0.30 -12.39 -2.19
C ASP A 65 0.12 -11.36 -3.31
N GLY A 66 -1.13 -11.11 -3.73
CA GLY A 66 -1.46 -10.09 -4.72
C GLY A 66 -1.10 -8.68 -4.27
N ALA A 67 -1.37 -8.34 -3.00
CA ALA A 67 -1.00 -7.05 -2.42
C ALA A 67 0.53 -6.86 -2.37
N LEU A 68 1.27 -7.89 -1.94
CA LEU A 68 2.74 -7.86 -1.93
C LEU A 68 3.30 -7.67 -3.33
N LYS A 69 2.83 -8.44 -4.32
CA LYS A 69 3.29 -8.35 -5.71
C LYS A 69 3.04 -6.96 -6.30
N PHE A 70 1.84 -6.41 -6.10
CA PHE A 70 1.50 -5.08 -6.60
C PHE A 70 2.44 -3.99 -6.04
N LEU A 71 2.66 -3.98 -4.72
CA LEU A 71 3.49 -2.97 -4.06
C LEU A 71 4.98 -3.15 -4.38
N GLU A 72 5.43 -4.38 -4.57
CA GLU A 72 6.80 -4.70 -4.98
C GLU A 72 7.11 -4.16 -6.38
N GLU A 73 6.24 -4.44 -7.35
CA GLU A 73 6.37 -3.94 -8.73
C GLU A 73 6.40 -2.40 -8.77
N ARG A 74 5.68 -1.75 -7.86
CA ARG A 74 5.58 -0.29 -7.75
C ARG A 74 6.85 0.36 -7.21
N THR A 75 7.47 -0.22 -6.19
CA THR A 75 8.59 0.40 -5.46
C THR A 75 9.96 -0.07 -5.93
N ARG A 76 10.03 -1.20 -6.65
CA ARG A 76 11.27 -1.90 -7.01
C ARG A 76 12.14 -2.30 -5.81
N ALA A 77 11.59 -2.24 -4.59
CA ALA A 77 12.30 -2.52 -3.35
C ALA A 77 12.08 -3.98 -2.91
N ILE A 78 12.51 -4.92 -3.76
CA ILE A 78 12.27 -6.37 -3.66
C ILE A 78 12.53 -6.92 -2.25
N GLY A 79 13.66 -6.53 -1.65
CA GLY A 79 14.11 -7.09 -0.36
C GLY A 79 13.13 -6.90 0.80
N VAL A 80 12.36 -5.82 0.82
CA VAL A 80 11.43 -5.54 1.92
C VAL A 80 10.17 -6.41 1.84
N PHE A 81 9.72 -6.75 0.63
CA PHE A 81 8.57 -7.64 0.43
C PHE A 81 8.92 -9.10 0.71
N GLU A 82 10.17 -9.50 0.44
CA GLU A 82 10.69 -10.83 0.82
C GLU A 82 10.73 -11.04 2.34
N LEU A 83 10.94 -9.99 3.14
CA LEU A 83 10.84 -10.09 4.60
C LEU A 83 9.43 -10.49 5.02
N PHE A 84 8.41 -9.90 4.41
CA PHE A 84 7.02 -10.23 4.70
C PHE A 84 6.69 -11.67 4.27
N ARG A 85 7.12 -12.09 3.07
CA ARG A 85 6.94 -13.47 2.59
C ARG A 85 7.64 -14.49 3.48
N SER A 86 8.85 -14.18 3.94
CA SER A 86 9.59 -15.04 4.86
C SER A 86 8.89 -15.16 6.21
N ALA A 87 8.36 -14.05 6.74
CA ALA A 87 7.61 -14.03 7.98
C ALA A 87 6.37 -14.93 7.94
N LEU A 88 5.65 -14.99 6.80
CA LEU A 88 4.49 -15.88 6.62
C LEU A 88 4.80 -17.38 6.85
N ASN A 89 6.06 -17.79 6.70
CA ASN A 89 6.48 -19.18 6.82
C ASN A 89 7.01 -19.55 8.23
N ILE A 90 6.97 -18.62 9.19
CA ILE A 90 7.37 -18.90 10.57
C ILE A 90 6.29 -19.77 11.24
N GLU A 91 6.70 -20.92 11.77
CA GLU A 91 5.80 -21.89 12.40
C GLU A 91 5.20 -21.38 13.71
N ASN A 92 6.01 -20.71 14.54
CA ASN A 92 5.55 -20.15 15.80
C ASN A 92 4.70 -18.89 15.56
N ASP A 93 3.44 -18.92 15.99
CA ASP A 93 2.46 -17.86 15.71
C ASP A 93 2.88 -16.48 16.25
N GLU A 94 3.46 -16.43 17.46
CA GLU A 94 3.90 -15.18 18.07
C GLU A 94 5.08 -14.56 17.30
N ASN A 95 6.09 -15.37 16.98
CA ASN A 95 7.23 -14.96 16.18
C ASN A 95 6.81 -14.56 14.76
N ARG A 96 5.86 -15.29 14.15
CA ARG A 96 5.28 -14.96 12.85
C ARG A 96 4.62 -13.59 12.90
N CYS A 97 3.73 -13.36 13.85
CA CYS A 97 3.04 -12.09 14.02
C CYS A 97 3.98 -10.92 14.27
N GLN A 98 5.02 -11.11 15.10
CA GLN A 98 6.01 -10.06 15.34
C GLN A 98 6.81 -9.75 14.06
N ALA A 99 7.26 -10.78 13.34
CA ALA A 99 7.99 -10.60 12.09
C ALA A 99 7.14 -9.94 10.99
N LEU A 100 5.85 -10.30 10.89
CA LEU A 100 4.90 -9.66 9.98
C LEU A 100 4.68 -8.19 10.31
N THR A 101 4.56 -7.85 11.60
CA THR A 101 4.47 -6.46 12.07
C THR A 101 5.70 -5.66 11.64
N ASN A 102 6.90 -6.19 11.90
CA ASN A 102 8.15 -5.52 11.54
C ASN A 102 8.26 -5.33 10.01
N ALA A 103 7.94 -6.37 9.23
CA ALA A 103 7.97 -6.29 7.78
C ALA A 103 6.96 -5.26 7.23
N LEU A 104 5.77 -5.15 7.83
CA LEU A 104 4.78 -4.14 7.47
C LEU A 104 5.28 -2.71 7.71
N GLU A 105 5.98 -2.47 8.82
CA GLU A 105 6.57 -1.17 9.12
C GLU A 105 7.64 -0.77 8.09
N GLU A 106 8.50 -1.71 7.69
CA GLU A 106 9.49 -1.50 6.63
C GLU A 106 8.83 -1.21 5.27
N ILE A 107 7.76 -1.94 4.91
CA ILE A 107 6.99 -1.68 3.69
C ILE A 107 6.41 -0.26 3.71
N ARG A 108 5.82 0.16 4.84
CA ARG A 108 5.31 1.53 4.99
C ARG A 108 6.40 2.57 4.79
N PHE A 109 7.55 2.39 5.43
CA PHE A 109 8.67 3.30 5.30
C PHE A 109 9.14 3.45 3.84
N VAL A 110 9.24 2.35 3.10
CA VAL A 110 9.59 2.36 1.67
C VAL A 110 8.53 3.08 0.81
N LEU A 111 7.24 2.88 1.10
CA LEU A 111 6.16 3.53 0.36
C LEU A 111 6.11 5.04 0.61
N GLU A 112 6.34 5.46 1.86
CA GLU A 112 6.42 6.87 2.23
C GLU A 112 7.63 7.55 1.57
N THR A 113 8.82 6.95 1.67
CA THR A 113 10.05 7.51 1.08
C THR A 113 9.99 7.57 -0.45
N ASN A 114 9.41 6.58 -1.13
CA ASN A 114 9.19 6.63 -2.58
C ASN A 114 8.14 7.68 -2.98
N SER A 115 7.13 7.92 -2.15
CA SER A 115 6.14 8.98 -2.37
C SER A 115 6.75 10.38 -2.29
N TYR A 116 7.76 10.60 -1.43
CA TYR A 116 8.50 11.87 -1.34
C TYR A 116 9.40 12.14 -2.56
N HIS A 117 9.90 11.10 -3.24
CA HIS A 117 10.70 11.28 -4.46
C HIS A 117 9.84 11.60 -5.70
N ALA A 118 8.59 11.16 -5.75
CA ALA A 118 7.67 11.46 -6.86
C ALA A 118 7.14 12.91 -6.86
N LEU A 119 7.25 13.63 -5.74
CA LEU A 119 6.78 15.02 -5.58
C LEU A 119 7.86 16.08 -5.86
N ARG A 120 9.05 15.68 -6.33
CA ARG A 120 10.21 16.58 -6.52
C ARG A 120 10.54 16.89 -7.98
N ILE A 121 9.61 16.66 -8.89
CA ILE A 121 9.74 16.97 -10.33
C ILE A 121 8.84 18.16 -10.67
#